data_AF-A0A661MEP3-F1
#
_entry.id   AF-A0A661MEP3-F1
#
_cell.length_a   1.000
_cell.length_b   1.000
_cell.length_c   1.000
_cell.angle_alpha   90.00
_cell.angle_beta   90.00
_cell.angle_gamma   90.00
#
_symmetry.space_group_name_H-M   'P 1'
#
loop_
_entity.id
_entity.type
_entity.pdbx_description
1 polymer ?
#
loop_
_entity_poly.entity_id
_entity_poly.type
_entity_poly.pdbx_seq_one_letter_code
_entity_poly.pdbx_strand_id
1 'polypeptide(L)' 'MTIRTESKGHILIVTIDRPEARNALSLEMSQALCKAWETLREDPNLRVAIL' A
#
# COMPACT_ATOMS: atom_id res chain seq x y z
N MET A 1 8.89 8.56 -3.38
CA MET A 1 7.59 7.88 -3.33
C MET A 1 7.35 7.42 -1.92
N THR A 2 6.23 7.82 -1.32
CA THR A 2 5.95 7.75 0.12
C THR A 2 4.93 6.67 0.51
N ILE A 3 4.56 5.79 -0.44
CA ILE A 3 3.84 4.53 -0.20
C ILE A 3 4.75 3.39 -0.65
N ARG A 4 5.03 2.44 0.24
CA ARG A 4 5.81 1.23 -0.05
C ARG A 4 4.91 0.01 0.03
N THR A 5 5.16 -0.97 -0.81
CA THR A 5 4.45 -2.26 -0.80
C THR A 5 5.44 -3.42 -0.73
N GLU A 6 5.11 -4.44 0.05
CA GLU A 6 5.88 -5.67 0.20
C GLU A 6 4.93 -6.86 0.33
N SER A 7 5.14 -7.93 -0.45
CA SER A 7 4.37 -9.17 -0.31
C SER A 7 5.10 -10.17 0.58
N LYS A 8 4.44 -10.65 1.64
CA LYS A 8 4.93 -11.74 2.50
C LYS A 8 3.93 -12.89 2.50
N GLY A 9 4.23 -13.93 1.74
CA GLY A 9 3.29 -15.04 1.52
C GLY A 9 2.02 -14.53 0.84
N HIS A 10 0.88 -14.69 1.50
CA HIS A 10 -0.43 -14.24 1.01
C HIS A 10 -0.83 -12.84 1.51
N ILE A 11 0.11 -12.08 2.10
CA ILE A 11 -0.14 -10.78 2.72
C ILE A 11 0.54 -9.68 1.89
N LEU A 12 -0.22 -8.63 1.55
CA LEU A 12 0.31 -7.38 1.02
C LEU A 12 0.50 -6.37 2.15
N ILE A 13 1.74 -6.05 2.49
CA ILE A 13 2.08 -5.01 3.46
C ILE A 13 2.21 -3.71 2.69
N VAL A 14 1.39 -2.73 3.04
CA VAL A 14 1.39 -1.37 2.51
C VAL A 14 1.89 -0.45 3.63
N THR A 15 2.83 0.43 3.35
CA THR A 15 3.41 1.32 4.36
C THR A 15 3.36 2.75 3.88
N ILE A 16 2.72 3.61 4.66
CA ILE A 16 2.82 5.05 4.49
C ILE A 16 4.18 5.49 5.07
N ASP A 17 5.11 5.78 4.18
CA ASP A 17 6.51 6.11 4.47
C ASP A 17 6.75 7.61 4.22
N ARG A 18 6.15 8.45 5.09
CA ARG A 18 6.29 9.90 5.09
C ARG A 18 6.43 10.46 6.51
N PRO A 19 7.41 9.99 7.29
CA PRO A 19 7.53 10.32 8.71
C PRO A 19 7.69 11.83 8.96
N GLU A 20 8.36 12.55 8.05
CA GLU A 20 8.60 14.00 8.14
C GLU A 20 7.31 14.83 8.10
N ALA A 21 6.22 14.27 7.53
CA ALA A 21 4.90 14.88 7.51
C ALA A 21 3.89 14.09 8.35
N ARG A 22 4.35 13.29 9.32
CA ARG A 22 3.51 12.44 10.18
C ARG A 22 2.57 11.54 9.37
N ASN A 23 3.05 11.03 8.24
CA ASN A 23 2.29 10.19 7.32
C ASN A 23 1.04 10.85 6.72
N ALA A 24 1.00 12.19 6.66
CA ALA A 24 -0.06 12.92 6.00
C ALA A 24 -0.15 12.55 4.51
N LEU A 25 -1.36 12.14 4.10
CA LEU A 25 -1.64 11.73 2.73
C LEU A 25 -1.64 12.92 1.77
N SER A 26 -0.95 12.76 0.65
CA SER A 26 -1.08 13.63 -0.54
C SER A 26 -2.00 12.97 -1.58
N LEU A 27 -2.37 13.74 -2.62
CA LEU A 27 -3.13 13.20 -3.75
C LEU A 27 -2.39 12.04 -4.45
N GLU A 28 -1.10 12.20 -4.69
CA GLU A 28 -0.25 11.16 -5.29
C GLU A 28 -0.21 9.89 -4.42
N MET A 29 -0.13 10.04 -3.10
CA MET A 29 -0.17 8.91 -2.17
C MET A 29 -1.52 8.20 -2.18
N SER A 30 -2.61 8.95 -2.27
CA SER A 30 -3.94 8.38 -2.40
C SER A 30 -4.07 7.55 -3.68
N GLN A 31 -3.51 8.02 -4.79
CA GLN A 31 -3.48 7.27 -6.05
C GLN A 31 -2.63 6.00 -5.93
N ALA A 32 -1.49 6.07 -5.25
CA ALA A 32 -0.65 4.91 -4.99
C ALA A 32 -1.34 3.86 -4.08
N LEU A 33 -2.09 4.31 -3.07
CA LEU A 33 -2.91 3.42 -2.24
C LEU A 33 -4.01 2.73 -3.04
N CYS A 34 -4.69 3.45 -3.94
CA CYS A 34 -5.67 2.84 -4.85
C CYS A 34 -5.04 1.71 -5.67
N LYS A 35 -3.84 1.91 -6.23
CA LYS A 35 -3.13 0.87 -6.99
C LYS A 35 -2.76 -0.35 -6.13
N ALA A 36 -2.40 -0.14 -4.85
CA ALA A 36 -2.12 -1.24 -3.93
C ALA A 36 -3.40 -2.07 -3.65
N TRP A 37 -4.55 -1.42 -3.53
CA TRP A 37 -5.85 -2.08 -3.40
C TRP A 37 -6.31 -2.80 -4.66
N GLU A 38 -6.03 -2.26 -5.84
CA GLU A 38 -6.24 -2.95 -7.11
C GLU A 38 -5.38 -4.23 -7.18
N THR A 39 -4.10 -4.12 -6.80
CA THR A 39 -3.18 -5.27 -6.76
C THR A 39 -3.68 -6.37 -5.82
N LEU A 40 -4.13 -6.02 -4.61
CA LEU A 40 -4.72 -6.98 -3.67
C LEU A 40 -5.96 -7.67 -4.24
N ARG A 41 -6.80 -6.93 -4.98
CA ARG A 41 -8.03 -7.46 -5.57
C ARG A 41 -7.76 -8.41 -6.73
N GLU A 42 -6.77 -8.08 -7.55
CA GLU A 42 -6.51 -8.76 -8.82
C GLU A 42 -5.58 -9.97 -8.67
N ASP A 43 -4.69 -9.98 -7.67
CA ASP A 43 -3.79 -11.10 -7.43
C ASP A 43 -4.48 -12.18 -6.55
N PRO A 44 -4.85 -13.35 -7.11
CA PRO A 44 -5.49 -14.43 -6.34
C PRO A 44 -4.57 -15.06 -5.29
N ASN A 45 -3.26 -14.81 -5.33
CA ASN A 45 -2.32 -15.26 -4.31
C ASN A 45 -2.32 -14.35 -3.06
N LEU A 46 -2.75 -13.09 -3.20
CA LEU A 46 -2.92 -12.18 -2.08
C LEU A 46 -4.31 -12.35 -1.46
N ARG A 47 -4.39 -12.41 -0.13
CA ARG A 47 -5.64 -12.68 0.61
C ARG A 47 -5.98 -11.59 1.61
N VAL A 48 -4.95 -10.93 2.16
CA VAL A 48 -5.07 -9.89 3.18
C VAL A 48 -4.08 -8.80 2.87
N ALA A 49 -4.44 -7.56 3.18
CA ALA A 49 -3.47 -6.49 3.25
C ALA A 49 -3.42 -5.84 4.63
N ILE A 50 -2.24 -5.36 4.98
CA ILE A 50 -1.95 -4.61 6.20
C ILE A 50 -1.49 -3.22 5.75
N LEU A 51 -2.13 -2.18 6.27
CA LEU A 51 -1.77 -0.77 6.03
C LEU A 51 -1.24 -0.14 7.33
#